data_AF-A0A7C2EBB2-F1
#
_entry.id   AF-A0A7C2EBB2-F1
#
_cell.length_a   1.000
_cell.length_b   1.000
_cell.length_c   1.000
_cell.angle_alpha   90.00
_cell.angle_beta   90.00
_cell.angle_gamma   90.00
#
_symmetry.space_group_name_H-M   'P 1'
#
loop_
_entity.id
_entity.type
_entity.pdbx_description
1 polymer ?
#
loop_
_entity_poly.entity_id
_entity_poly.type
_entity_poly.pdbx_seq_one_letter_code
_entity_poly.pdbx_strand_id
1 'polypeptide(L)'
;MDRINLWFVRASLVYFLVGTFLGLLIAVHPSFTGQFRTAHVHLNLAGFMTMMIFGVGHHIFPRFTGRPLYSPRLVTATFWLGNAGVLGLTLGFILNIPGVLILFAVVAFLAVAAFVGNLLSTLAGPAPTGMGCGAAPAQLISINPRPPMGR
;
A
#
# COMPACT_ATOMS: atom_id res chain seq x y z
N MET A 1 -5.35 11.12 -6.61
CA MET A 1 -4.69 10.24 -5.62
C MET A 1 -4.52 11.06 -4.36
N ASP A 2 -4.99 10.57 -3.22
CA ASP A 2 -4.92 11.35 -1.98
C ASP A 2 -3.47 11.55 -1.55
N ARG A 3 -3.18 12.70 -0.92
CA ARG A 3 -1.80 13.08 -0.55
C ARG A 3 -1.11 12.01 0.31
N ILE A 4 -1.86 11.38 1.21
CA ILE A 4 -1.34 10.32 2.10
C ILE A 4 -0.88 9.08 1.31
N ASN A 5 -1.62 8.67 0.29
CA ASN A 5 -1.26 7.53 -0.57
C ASN A 5 0.01 7.83 -1.36
N LEU A 6 0.20 9.09 -1.78
CA LEU A 6 1.43 9.53 -2.42
C LEU A 6 2.62 9.52 -1.45
N TRP A 7 2.40 9.80 -0.16
CA TRP A 7 3.46 9.72 0.85
C TRP A 7 3.97 8.29 1.03
N PHE A 8 3.09 7.29 0.99
CA PHE A 8 3.50 5.87 0.97
C PHE A 8 4.40 5.55 -0.23
N VAL A 9 4.02 6.00 -1.43
CA VAL A 9 4.81 5.76 -2.66
C VAL A 9 6.15 6.50 -2.60
N ARG A 10 6.18 7.73 -2.10
CA ARG A 10 7.45 8.46 -1.92
C ARG A 10 8.35 7.76 -0.90
N ALA A 11 7.80 7.31 0.22
CA ALA A 11 8.53 6.55 1.23
C ALA A 11 9.07 5.23 0.66
N SER A 12 8.28 4.49 -0.12
CA SER A 12 8.72 3.23 -0.74
C SER A 12 9.91 3.43 -1.67
N LEU A 13 9.90 4.49 -2.49
CA LEU A 13 11.02 4.83 -3.38
C LEU A 13 12.28 5.21 -2.59
N VAL A 14 12.13 5.93 -1.47
CA VAL A 14 13.25 6.24 -0.58
C VAL A 14 13.82 4.95 0.03
N TYR A 15 12.98 4.06 0.54
CA TYR A 15 13.43 2.77 1.06
C TYR A 15 14.10 1.92 -0.03
N PHE A 16 13.59 1.91 -1.25
CA PHE A 16 14.23 1.19 -2.35
C PHE A 16 15.63 1.72 -2.66
N LEU A 17 15.80 3.03 -2.69
CA LEU A 17 17.09 3.67 -2.92
C LEU A 17 18.09 3.34 -1.79
N VAL A 18 17.65 3.43 -0.53
CA VAL A 18 18.49 3.07 0.62
C VAL A 18 18.82 1.57 0.63
N GLY A 19 17.85 0.73 0.25
CA GLY A 19 18.01 -0.72 0.22
C GLY A 19 18.99 -1.17 -0.86
N THR A 20 18.86 -0.64 -2.07
CA THR A 20 19.79 -0.91 -3.17
C THR A 20 21.20 -0.39 -2.85
N PHE A 21 21.33 0.78 -2.23
CA PHE A 21 22.62 1.28 -1.75
C PHE A 21 23.26 0.35 -0.70
N LEU A 22 22.49 -0.11 0.29
CA LEU A 22 22.99 -1.08 1.27
C LEU A 22 23.38 -2.41 0.60
N GLY A 23 22.65 -2.84 -0.43
CA GLY A 23 22.98 -4.03 -1.22
C GLY A 23 24.32 -3.89 -1.94
N LEU A 24 24.62 -2.70 -2.49
CA LEU A 24 25.91 -2.39 -3.08
C LEU A 24 27.03 -2.45 -2.04
N LEU A 25 26.84 -1.89 -0.84
CA LEU A 25 27.83 -1.95 0.24
C LEU A 25 28.15 -3.38 0.66
N ILE A 26 27.13 -4.24 0.77
CA ILE A 26 27.30 -5.67 1.08
C ILE A 26 28.10 -6.38 -0.04
N ALA A 27 27.89 -6.00 -1.30
CA ALA A 27 28.60 -6.61 -2.42
C ALA A 27 30.08 -6.20 -2.47
N VAL A 28 30.41 -4.97 -2.06
CA VAL A 28 31.78 -4.42 -2.13
C VAL A 28 32.60 -4.73 -0.88
N HIS A 29 31.98 -4.74 0.30
CA HIS A 29 32.70 -4.86 1.58
C HIS A 29 32.40 -6.18 2.29
N PRO A 30 33.39 -7.09 2.42
CA PRO A 30 33.24 -8.40 3.09
C PRO A 30 32.83 -8.33 4.57
N SER A 31 32.98 -7.16 5.21
CA SER A 31 32.65 -6.96 6.63
C SER A 31 31.13 -6.84 6.89
N PHE A 32 30.32 -6.55 5.87
CA PHE A 32 28.86 -6.40 6.01
C PHE A 32 28.15 -7.73 5.80
N THR A 33 28.27 -8.64 6.76
CA THR A 33 27.68 -9.99 6.67
C THR A 33 26.48 -10.18 7.60
N GLY A 34 25.73 -11.26 7.38
CA GLY A 34 24.61 -11.72 8.22
C GLY A 34 23.52 -10.68 8.45
N GLN A 35 23.67 -9.91 9.52
CA GLN A 35 22.72 -8.89 9.97
C GLN A 35 22.40 -7.82 8.92
N PHE A 36 23.41 -7.35 8.16
CA PHE A 36 23.22 -6.35 7.12
C PHE A 36 22.45 -6.91 5.91
N ARG A 37 22.66 -8.18 5.57
CA ARG A 37 21.89 -8.87 4.52
C ARG A 37 20.43 -9.02 4.93
N THR A 38 20.16 -9.39 6.18
CA THR A 38 18.79 -9.46 6.70
C THR A 38 18.13 -8.08 6.72
N ALA A 39 18.85 -7.04 7.16
CA ALA A 39 18.38 -5.66 7.12
C ALA A 39 18.08 -5.20 5.68
N HIS A 40 18.96 -5.50 4.71
CA HIS A 40 18.74 -5.21 3.29
C HIS A 40 17.46 -5.84 2.74
N VAL A 41 17.22 -7.12 3.05
CA VAL A 41 16.00 -7.83 2.62
C VAL A 41 14.75 -7.20 3.23
N HIS A 42 14.76 -6.90 4.53
CA HIS A 42 13.61 -6.27 5.19
C HIS A 42 13.37 -4.84 4.69
N LEU A 43 14.42 -4.09 4.41
CA LEU A 43 14.26 -2.72 3.91
C LEU A 43 13.68 -2.69 2.48
N ASN A 44 14.02 -3.66 1.62
CA ASN A 44 13.40 -3.79 0.30
C ASN A 44 12.00 -4.42 0.34
N LEU A 45 11.80 -5.49 1.11
CA LEU A 45 10.51 -6.17 1.16
C LEU A 45 9.50 -5.38 2.03
N ALA A 46 9.85 -5.09 3.28
CA ALA A 46 8.99 -4.36 4.20
C ALA A 46 8.96 -2.84 3.93
N GLY A 47 10.09 -2.26 3.53
CA GLY A 47 10.17 -0.83 3.24
C GLY A 47 9.66 -0.47 1.85
N PHE A 48 10.17 -1.10 0.80
CA PHE A 48 9.74 -0.79 -0.56
C PHE A 48 8.44 -1.51 -0.96
N MET A 49 8.42 -2.84 -0.98
CA MET A 49 7.28 -3.59 -1.54
C MET A 49 5.98 -3.36 -0.75
N THR A 50 5.98 -3.53 0.56
CA THR A 50 4.73 -3.34 1.34
C THR A 50 4.27 -1.89 1.40
N MET A 51 5.16 -0.89 1.46
CA MET A 51 4.72 0.51 1.38
C MET A 51 4.13 0.86 0.02
N MET A 52 4.69 0.32 -1.06
CA MET A 52 4.12 0.47 -2.39
C MET A 52 2.72 -0.15 -2.44
N ILE A 53 2.55 -1.36 -1.89
CA ILE A 53 1.24 -2.04 -1.80
C ILE A 53 0.26 -1.22 -0.95
N PHE A 54 0.69 -0.63 0.17
CA PHE A 54 -0.19 0.18 1.01
C PHE A 54 -0.66 1.46 0.31
N GLY A 55 0.24 2.19 -0.33
CA GLY A 55 -0.11 3.43 -1.03
C GLY A 55 -0.97 3.19 -2.26
N VAL A 56 -0.57 2.23 -3.10
CA VAL A 56 -1.27 1.89 -4.33
C VAL A 56 -2.58 1.14 -4.03
N GLY A 57 -2.57 0.21 -3.09
CA GLY A 57 -3.73 -0.58 -2.70
C GLY A 57 -4.87 0.28 -2.18
N HIS A 58 -4.60 1.16 -1.20
CA HIS A 58 -5.62 2.09 -0.70
C HIS A 58 -6.14 3.05 -1.78
N HIS A 59 -5.38 3.25 -2.85
CA HIS A 59 -5.82 4.08 -3.96
C HIS A 59 -6.66 3.34 -4.99
N ILE A 60 -6.24 2.13 -5.37
CA ILE A 60 -6.77 1.40 -6.51
C ILE A 60 -8.00 0.57 -6.12
N PHE A 61 -7.97 -0.13 -4.98
CA PHE A 61 -9.07 -1.04 -4.60
C PHE A 61 -10.45 -0.36 -4.43
N PRO A 62 -10.55 0.82 -3.79
CA PRO A 62 -11.83 1.53 -3.70
C PRO A 62 -12.39 1.89 -5.09
N ARG A 63 -11.50 2.16 -6.05
CA ARG A 63 -11.89 2.55 -7.41
C ARG A 63 -12.36 1.36 -8.26
N PHE A 64 -11.74 0.20 -8.12
CA PHE A 64 -12.20 -1.00 -8.82
C PHE A 64 -13.57 -1.47 -8.33
N THR A 65 -13.87 -1.25 -7.06
CA THR A 65 -15.16 -1.64 -6.47
C THR A 65 -16.21 -0.54 -6.53
N GLY A 66 -15.84 0.67 -6.97
CA GLY A 66 -16.69 1.86 -6.93
C GLY A 66 -17.16 2.23 -5.51
N ARG A 67 -16.46 1.75 -4.48
CA ARG A 67 -16.83 1.96 -3.07
C ARG A 67 -15.92 3.01 -2.42
N PRO A 68 -16.45 3.84 -1.51
CA PRO A 68 -15.60 4.70 -0.69
C PRO A 68 -14.76 3.85 0.27
N LEU A 69 -13.53 4.29 0.54
CA LEU A 69 -12.66 3.64 1.51
C LEU A 69 -13.26 3.71 2.92
N TYR A 70 -13.23 2.60 3.67
CA TYR A 70 -13.89 2.50 4.98
C TYR A 70 -13.43 3.57 5.98
N SER A 71 -12.12 3.70 6.22
CA SER A 71 -11.60 4.70 7.15
C SER A 71 -10.30 5.35 6.67
N PRO A 72 -10.33 6.67 6.37
CA PRO A 72 -9.11 7.44 6.08
C PRO A 72 -8.15 7.54 7.27
N ARG A 73 -8.67 7.44 8.51
CA ARG A 73 -7.85 7.47 9.73
C ARG A 73 -7.00 6.21 9.84
N LEU A 74 -7.54 5.03 9.48
CA LEU A 74 -6.76 3.79 9.46
C LEU A 74 -5.60 3.85 8.45
N VAL A 75 -5.80 4.48 7.29
CA VAL A 75 -4.71 4.69 6.31
C VAL A 75 -3.54 5.46 6.94
N THR A 76 -3.86 6.51 7.69
CA THR A 76 -2.86 7.34 8.37
C THR A 76 -2.17 6.54 9.48
N ALA A 77 -2.90 5.74 10.25
CA ALA A 77 -2.33 4.85 11.26
C ALA A 77 -1.38 3.81 10.63
N THR A 78 -1.79 3.15 9.53
CA THR A 78 -0.95 2.23 8.76
C THR A 78 0.33 2.92 8.27
N PHE A 79 0.26 4.20 7.89
CA PHE A 79 1.45 4.94 7.45
C PHE A 79 2.48 5.08 8.56
N TRP A 80 2.05 5.57 9.72
CA TRP A 80 2.95 5.78 10.85
C TRP A 80 3.47 4.47 11.43
N LEU A 81 2.58 3.48 11.64
CA LEU A 81 2.96 2.16 12.12
C LEU A 81 3.90 1.45 11.14
N GLY A 82 3.62 1.52 9.84
CA GLY A 82 4.46 0.91 8.81
C GLY A 82 5.88 1.51 8.81
N ASN A 83 6.00 2.84 8.86
CA ASN A 83 7.30 3.50 8.82
C ASN A 83 8.09 3.21 10.10
N ALA A 84 7.44 3.29 11.27
CA ALA A 84 8.05 2.91 12.54
C ALA A 84 8.51 1.45 12.54
N GLY A 85 7.67 0.53 12.05
CA GLY A 85 7.96 -0.89 11.95
C GLY A 85 9.18 -1.18 11.07
N VAL A 86 9.25 -0.61 9.87
CA VAL A 86 10.37 -0.81 8.93
C VAL A 86 11.67 -0.24 9.48
N LEU A 87 11.66 1.01 9.95
CA LEU A 87 12.85 1.66 10.49
C LEU A 87 13.38 0.92 11.72
N GLY A 88 12.47 0.56 12.63
CA GLY A 88 12.84 -0.15 13.86
C GLY A 88 13.29 -1.59 13.63
N LEU A 89 12.68 -2.33 12.68
CA LEU A 89 13.16 -3.65 12.28
C LEU A 89 14.55 -3.57 11.66
N THR A 90 14.76 -2.64 10.73
CA THR A 90 16.05 -2.47 10.04
C THR A 90 17.13 -2.13 11.06
N LEU A 91 16.86 -1.19 11.98
CA LEU A 91 17.80 -0.81 13.02
C LEU A 91 18.05 -1.95 14.02
N GLY A 92 17.01 -2.68 14.40
CA GLY A 92 17.10 -3.85 15.28
C GLY A 92 17.97 -4.95 14.68
N PHE A 93 17.94 -5.15 13.36
CA PHE A 93 18.82 -6.09 12.68
C PHE A 93 20.26 -5.58 12.67
N ILE A 94 20.49 -4.32 12.28
CA ILE A 94 21.82 -3.72 12.21
C ILE A 94 22.51 -3.75 13.58
N LEU A 95 21.79 -3.41 14.64
CA LEU A 95 22.31 -3.39 16.01
C LEU A 95 22.26 -4.76 16.71
N ASN A 96 21.59 -5.75 16.10
CA ASN A 96 21.39 -7.10 16.64
C ASN A 96 20.80 -7.09 18.07
N ILE A 97 19.73 -6.33 18.28
CA ILE A 97 19.04 -6.21 19.58
C ILE A 97 17.70 -6.96 19.52
N PRO A 98 17.58 -8.17 20.09
CA PRO A 98 16.38 -9.00 19.97
C PRO A 98 15.09 -8.34 20.46
N GLY A 99 15.16 -7.58 21.57
CA GLY A 99 13.99 -6.88 22.12
C GLY A 99 13.42 -5.83 21.17
N VAL A 100 14.30 -5.10 20.47
CA VAL A 100 13.92 -4.12 19.44
C VAL A 100 13.28 -4.82 18.26
N LEU A 101 13.86 -5.94 17.80
CA LEU A 101 13.32 -6.73 16.70
C LEU A 101 11.89 -7.21 16.97
N ILE A 102 11.65 -7.80 18.15
CA ILE A 102 10.32 -8.30 18.52
C ILE A 102 9.30 -7.16 18.59
N LEU A 103 9.67 -6.04 19.24
CA LEU A 103 8.81 -4.87 19.37
C LEU A 103 8.38 -4.35 17.99
N PHE A 104 9.34 -4.11 17.09
CA PHE A 104 9.04 -3.55 15.78
C PHE A 104 8.44 -4.57 14.80
N ALA A 105 8.67 -5.88 14.99
CA ALA A 105 7.93 -6.93 14.29
C ALA A 105 6.44 -6.87 14.63
N VAL A 106 6.09 -6.69 15.90
CA VAL A 106 4.69 -6.52 16.34
C VAL A 106 4.11 -5.25 15.74
N VAL A 107 4.84 -4.13 15.76
CA VAL A 107 4.38 -2.87 15.14
C VAL A 107 4.13 -3.04 13.64
N ALA A 108 5.04 -3.70 12.92
CA ALA A 108 4.88 -3.97 11.49
C ALA A 108 3.67 -4.88 11.22
N PHE A 109 3.46 -5.91 12.05
CA PHE A 109 2.29 -6.77 11.97
C PHE A 109 0.98 -5.99 12.17
N LEU A 110 0.92 -5.10 13.16
CA LEU A 110 -0.23 -4.23 13.39
C LEU A 110 -0.50 -3.29 12.21
N ALA A 111 0.54 -2.79 11.54
CA ALA A 111 0.37 -1.98 10.33
C ALA A 111 -0.28 -2.77 9.20
N VAL A 112 0.17 -4.01 8.97
CA VAL A 112 -0.40 -4.94 7.97
C VAL A 112 -1.84 -5.31 8.35
N ALA A 113 -2.10 -5.63 9.61
CA ALA A 113 -3.44 -5.94 10.10
C ALA A 113 -4.41 -4.77 9.90
N ALA A 114 -3.97 -3.53 10.18
CA ALA A 114 -4.75 -2.33 9.93
C ALA A 114 -5.03 -2.12 8.44
N PHE A 115 -4.04 -2.36 7.57
CA PHE A 115 -4.21 -2.32 6.11
C PHE A 115 -5.26 -3.34 5.63
N VAL A 116 -5.07 -4.60 6.01
CA VAL A 116 -5.94 -5.71 5.60
C VAL A 116 -7.35 -5.49 6.15
N GLY A 117 -7.50 -5.12 7.42
CA GLY A 117 -8.79 -4.82 8.02
C GLY A 117 -9.52 -3.68 7.30
N ASN A 118 -8.84 -2.56 7.05
CA ASN A 118 -9.43 -1.42 6.34
C ASN A 118 -9.88 -1.81 4.92
N LEU A 119 -9.06 -2.62 4.23
CA LEU A 119 -9.35 -3.06 2.88
C LEU A 119 -10.51 -4.07 2.85
N LEU A 120 -10.50 -5.08 3.71
CA LEU A 120 -11.58 -6.06 3.81
C LEU A 120 -12.91 -5.40 4.20
N SER A 121 -12.90 -4.44 5.13
CA SER A 121 -14.11 -3.66 5.46
C SER A 121 -14.61 -2.83 4.27
N THR A 122 -13.71 -2.33 3.43
CA THR A 122 -14.08 -1.65 2.18
C THR A 122 -14.69 -2.62 1.17
N LEU A 123 -14.22 -3.87 1.12
CA LEU A 123 -14.70 -4.92 0.22
C LEU A 123 -15.99 -5.62 0.72
N ALA A 124 -16.26 -5.60 2.02
CA ALA A 124 -17.44 -6.22 2.63
C ALA A 124 -18.69 -5.32 2.60
N GLY A 125 -18.54 -4.02 2.30
CA GLY A 125 -19.67 -3.11 2.17
C GLY A 125 -20.65 -3.53 1.05
N PRO A 126 -21.95 -3.21 1.14
CA PRO A 126 -22.90 -3.50 0.07
C PRO A 126 -22.40 -2.97 -1.28
N ALA A 127 -22.58 -3.75 -2.35
CA ALA A 127 -22.25 -3.28 -3.70
C ALA A 127 -23.08 -2.02 -4.02
N PRO A 128 -22.49 -0.99 -4.67
CA PRO A 128 -23.25 0.17 -5.10
C PRO A 128 -24.45 -0.27 -5.94
N THR A 129 -25.65 0.16 -5.55
CA THR A 129 -26.89 -0.02 -6.30
C THR A 129 -26.71 0.62 -7.67
N GLY A 130 -26.54 -0.21 -8.72
CA GLY A 130 -26.34 0.25 -10.09
C GLY A 130 -25.23 -0.45 -10.88
N MET A 131 -24.35 -1.23 -10.25
CA MET A 131 -23.37 -2.09 -10.94
C MET A 131 -23.89 -3.53 -11.11
N GLY A 132 -25.12 -3.66 -11.61
CA GLY A 132 -25.65 -4.95 -12.02
C GLY A 132 -24.90 -5.46 -13.25
N CYS A 133 -24.27 -6.63 -13.13
CA CYS A 133 -24.21 -7.57 -14.25
C CYS A 133 -25.67 -7.95 -14.55
N GLY A 134 -26.35 -7.13 -15.36
CA GLY A 134 -27.81 -7.10 -15.46
C GLY A 134 -28.39 -5.69 -15.40
N ALA A 135 -27.76 -4.72 -16.05
CA ALA A 135 -28.51 -3.54 -16.47
C ALA A 135 -29.44 -3.97 -17.62
N ALA A 136 -30.74 -4.05 -17.34
CA ALA A 136 -31.75 -4.11 -18.39
C ALA A 136 -31.50 -2.95 -19.40
N PRO A 137 -31.67 -3.17 -20.71
CA PRO A 137 -31.30 -2.21 -21.76
C PRO A 137 -32.28 -1.01 -21.87
N ALA A 138 -32.75 -0.46 -20.75
CA ALA A 138 -33.75 0.60 -20.71
C ALA A 138 -33.18 2.02 -20.49
N GLN A 139 -31.86 2.16 -20.33
CA GLN A 139 -31.17 3.45 -20.24
C GLN A 139 -30.12 3.62 -21.35
N LEU A 140 -30.27 2.88 -22.46
CA LEU A 140 -29.63 3.24 -23.71
C LEU A 140 -30.24 4.57 -24.13
N ILE A 141 -29.43 5.61 -23.98
CA ILE A 141 -29.58 6.94 -24.56
C ILE A 141 -30.47 6.86 -25.80
N SER A 142 -31.69 7.41 -25.67
CA SER A 142 -32.54 7.71 -26.82
C SER A 142 -31.79 8.75 -27.64
N ILE A 143 -30.99 8.28 -28.59
CA ILE A 143 -30.55 9.08 -29.72
C ILE A 143 -31.82 9.36 -30.51
N ASN A 144 -32.49 10.45 -30.16
CA ASN A 144 -33.70 10.90 -30.83
C ASN A 144 -33.39 11.10 -32.33
N PRO A 145 -34.11 10.44 -33.25
CA PRO A 145 -33.84 10.48 -34.68
C PRO A 145 -34.25 11.83 -35.30
N ARG A 146 -33.29 12.44 -36.03
CA ARG A 146 -33.36 13.51 -37.06
C ARG A 146 -34.65 14.36 -37.20
N PRO A 147 -34.54 15.70 -37.29
CA PRO A 147 -35.53 16.53 -37.98
C PRO A 147 -35.34 16.52 -39.51
N PRO A 148 -36.34 17.00 -40.28
CA PRO A 148 -36.82 16.34 -41.50
C PRO A 148 -36.09 16.72 -42.79
N MET A 149 -36.12 15.79 -43.76
CA MET A 149 -35.88 16.07 -45.16
C MET A 149 -37.12 16.76 -45.78
N GLY A 150 -36.92 17.87 -46.50
CA GLY A 150 -37.89 18.55 -47.37
C GLY A 150 -38.38 19.89 -46.80
N ARG A 151 -38.31 21.02 -47.50
CA ARG A 151 -38.42 21.27 -48.95
C ARG A 151 -37.25 22.05 -49.54
#